data_AF-A0A944Y6A1-F1
#
_entry.id   AF-A0A944Y6A1-F1
#
_cell.length_a   1.000
_cell.length_b   1.000
_cell.length_c   1.000
_cell.angle_alpha   90.00
_cell.angle_beta   90.00
_cell.angle_gamma   90.00
#
_symmetry.space_group_name_H-M   'P 1'
#
loop_
_entity.id
_entity.type
_entity.pdbx_description
1 polymer ?
#
loop_
_entity_poly.entity_id
_entity_poly.type
_entity_poly.pdbx_seq_one_letter_code
_entity_poly.pdbx_strand_id
1 'polypeptide(L)'
;MTKLLILSLVMLFSSCAALWPERSFIDEMDNQVDDFFVAGKDFKTTPGDTGRAHRSSREISMRTPASAKDAEKNLFASSMKRELFNKEKKLTPSEYNFYADSMPLLETDTEKIYFLDLTPGERKEYINLKNGEGMREEYSRRGRSISSHKKKRASRRRSPKYQNPYQFITSARSYDRDIFMGMGKGQVEKVWGRPSRIDVAGDPKYQNERWTFHKNGRAKYVYFERGEVNGWVQD
;
A
#
# COMPACT_ATOMS: atom_id res chain seq x y z
N MET A 1 5.18 -62.94 -38.90
CA MET A 1 4.48 -63.03 -37.59
C MET A 1 4.90 -61.96 -36.60
N THR A 2 6.17 -61.56 -36.52
CA THR A 2 6.67 -60.49 -35.63
C THR A 2 6.00 -59.12 -35.82
N LYS A 3 5.64 -58.74 -37.06
CA LYS A 3 4.94 -57.47 -37.34
C LYS A 3 3.51 -57.40 -36.79
N LEU A 4 2.82 -58.54 -36.65
CA LEU A 4 1.46 -58.62 -36.10
C LEU A 4 1.47 -58.49 -34.57
N LEU A 5 2.54 -58.97 -33.92
CA LEU A 5 2.74 -58.89 -32.48
C LEU A 5 3.08 -57.46 -32.01
N ILE A 6 3.82 -56.70 -32.83
CA ILE A 6 4.11 -55.28 -32.56
C ILE A 6 2.83 -54.44 -32.68
N LEU A 7 1.95 -54.75 -33.64
CA LEU A 7 0.69 -54.03 -33.82
C LEU A 7 -0.29 -54.27 -32.66
N SER A 8 -0.36 -55.49 -32.11
CA SER A 8 -1.21 -55.79 -30.96
C SER A 8 -0.69 -55.14 -29.67
N LEU A 9 0.63 -54.99 -29.54
CA LEU A 9 1.24 -54.34 -28.37
C LEU A 9 0.94 -52.83 -28.35
N VAL A 10 0.96 -52.15 -29.51
CA VAL A 10 0.67 -50.70 -29.59
C VAL A 10 -0.80 -50.39 -29.27
N MET A 11 -1.74 -51.27 -29.64
CA MET A 11 -3.18 -51.10 -29.35
C MET A 11 -3.52 -51.20 -27.86
N LEU A 12 -2.70 -51.87 -27.05
CA LEU A 12 -2.93 -52.00 -25.61
C LEU A 12 -2.53 -50.75 -24.81
N PHE A 13 -1.61 -49.93 -25.33
CA PHE A 13 -1.16 -48.72 -24.65
C PHE A 13 -1.95 -47.45 -25.00
N SER A 14 -2.73 -47.45 -26.07
CA SER A 14 -3.56 -46.30 -26.49
C SER A 14 -4.92 -46.22 -25.79
N SER A 15 -5.34 -47.25 -25.06
CA SER A 15 -6.69 -47.33 -24.45
C SER A 15 -6.83 -46.56 -23.12
N CYS A 16 -5.74 -46.08 -22.50
CA CYS A 16 -5.81 -45.41 -21.20
C CYS A 16 -5.58 -43.88 -21.25
N ALA A 17 -5.12 -43.31 -22.36
CA ALA A 17 -4.82 -41.89 -22.45
C ALA A 17 -6.01 -40.99 -22.83
N ALA A 18 -7.09 -41.56 -23.39
CA ALA A 18 -8.27 -40.82 -23.86
C ALA A 18 -9.37 -40.61 -22.79
N LEU A 19 -9.12 -41.02 -21.55
CA LEU A 19 -10.07 -40.95 -20.43
C LEU A 19 -9.64 -39.96 -19.34
N TRP A 20 -8.64 -39.14 -19.62
CA TRP A 20 -8.42 -37.90 -18.90
C TRP A 20 -9.15 -36.80 -19.66
N PRO A 21 -10.44 -36.52 -19.35
CA PRO A 21 -10.96 -35.22 -19.70
C PRO A 21 -9.96 -34.22 -19.13
N GLU A 22 -9.57 -33.23 -19.93
CA GLU A 22 -8.97 -32.02 -19.40
C GLU A 22 -9.99 -31.45 -18.41
N ARG A 23 -9.97 -31.97 -17.18
CA ARG A 23 -10.58 -31.33 -16.04
C ARG A 23 -9.73 -30.11 -15.85
N SER A 24 -10.10 -29.03 -16.52
CA SER A 24 -9.72 -27.69 -16.11
C SER A 24 -10.40 -27.44 -14.77
N PHE A 25 -9.95 -28.17 -13.74
CA PHE A 25 -10.36 -27.99 -12.36
C PHE A 25 -10.13 -26.54 -11.94
N ILE A 26 -9.17 -25.84 -12.58
CA ILE A 26 -8.95 -24.40 -12.44
C ILE A 26 -10.16 -23.58 -12.91
N ASP A 27 -10.75 -23.90 -14.06
CA ASP A 27 -11.79 -23.07 -14.69
C ASP A 27 -13.18 -23.35 -14.05
N GLU A 28 -13.39 -24.56 -13.54
CA GLU A 28 -14.59 -24.94 -12.79
C GLU A 28 -14.51 -24.56 -11.30
N MET A 29 -13.30 -24.46 -10.72
CA MET A 29 -13.09 -23.86 -9.39
C MET A 29 -13.20 -22.33 -9.42
N ASP A 30 -12.87 -21.67 -10.52
CA ASP A 30 -13.04 -20.22 -10.67
C ASP A 30 -14.50 -19.83 -10.98
N ASN A 31 -15.30 -20.76 -11.55
CA ASN A 31 -16.74 -20.59 -11.81
C ASN A 31 -17.63 -21.22 -10.71
N GLN A 32 -17.31 -21.00 -9.42
CA GLN A 32 -18.15 -21.38 -8.25
C GLN A 32 -19.46 -20.56 -8.14
N VAL A 33 -20.33 -20.61 -9.14
CA VAL A 33 -21.66 -19.95 -9.05
C VAL A 33 -22.76 -20.93 -8.68
N ASP A 34 -22.56 -22.23 -8.93
CA ASP A 34 -23.51 -23.27 -8.55
C ASP A 34 -22.92 -24.19 -7.47
N ASP A 35 -22.84 -23.68 -6.24
CA ASP A 35 -22.63 -24.52 -5.06
C ASP A 35 -23.74 -25.58 -5.00
N PHE A 36 -23.39 -26.81 -4.62
CA PHE A 36 -24.32 -27.94 -4.38
C PHE A 36 -25.43 -27.61 -3.36
N PHE A 37 -25.27 -26.51 -2.63
CA PHE A 37 -26.16 -26.01 -1.59
C PHE A 37 -26.29 -24.49 -1.68
N VAL A 38 -27.47 -24.00 -2.09
CA VAL A 38 -27.77 -22.57 -2.25
C VAL A 38 -28.57 -22.06 -1.04
N ALA A 39 -28.01 -21.08 -0.33
CA ALA A 39 -28.67 -20.45 0.80
C ALA A 39 -30.01 -19.81 0.39
N GLY A 40 -31.08 -20.12 1.12
CA GLY A 40 -32.45 -19.67 0.82
C GLY A 40 -33.24 -20.58 -0.13
N LYS A 41 -32.58 -21.48 -0.88
CA LYS A 41 -33.23 -22.51 -1.71
C LYS A 41 -33.25 -23.86 -0.99
N ASP A 42 -32.06 -24.31 -0.55
CA ASP A 42 -31.89 -25.62 0.07
C ASP A 42 -31.96 -25.56 1.60
N PHE A 43 -31.79 -24.37 2.17
CA PHE A 43 -31.88 -24.10 3.61
C PHE A 43 -32.86 -22.96 3.89
N LYS A 44 -33.70 -23.14 4.93
CA LYS A 44 -34.59 -22.08 5.40
C LYS A 44 -33.77 -20.97 6.05
N THR A 45 -34.07 -19.71 5.71
CA THR A 45 -33.44 -18.53 6.33
C THR A 45 -33.70 -18.50 7.83
N THR A 46 -32.64 -18.39 8.62
CA THR A 46 -32.75 -18.28 10.09
C THR A 46 -32.60 -16.83 10.55
N PRO A 47 -33.21 -16.41 11.68
CA PRO A 47 -33.01 -15.07 12.22
C PRO A 47 -31.51 -14.80 12.49
N GLY A 48 -30.95 -13.79 11.83
CA GLY A 48 -29.52 -13.47 11.85
C GLY A 48 -28.81 -13.69 10.51
N ASP A 49 -29.43 -14.43 9.59
CA ASP A 49 -28.96 -14.49 8.20
C ASP A 49 -29.25 -13.17 7.48
N THR A 50 -28.32 -12.77 6.62
CA THR A 50 -28.50 -11.59 5.75
C THR A 50 -29.49 -11.83 4.61
N GLY A 51 -29.95 -13.08 4.42
CA GLY A 51 -30.82 -13.50 3.32
C GLY A 51 -30.15 -13.47 1.93
N ARG A 52 -28.84 -13.22 1.87
CA ARG A 52 -28.09 -13.17 0.60
C ARG A 52 -27.66 -14.57 0.22
N ALA A 53 -28.00 -14.99 -1.00
CA ALA A 53 -27.63 -16.30 -1.54
C ALA A 53 -26.11 -16.46 -1.70
N HIS A 54 -25.40 -15.37 -2.06
CA HIS A 54 -23.97 -15.39 -2.31
C HIS A 54 -23.23 -14.34 -1.48
N ARG A 55 -22.01 -14.68 -1.07
CA ARG A 55 -21.07 -13.75 -0.46
C ARG A 55 -20.28 -13.04 -1.55
N SER A 56 -20.01 -11.75 -1.37
CA SER A 56 -19.13 -11.04 -2.31
C SER A 56 -17.70 -11.59 -2.23
N SER A 57 -16.96 -11.60 -3.34
CA SER A 57 -15.54 -11.99 -3.35
C SER A 57 -14.72 -11.22 -2.31
N ARG A 58 -15.03 -9.94 -2.09
CA ARG A 58 -14.43 -9.13 -1.02
C ARG A 58 -14.70 -9.69 0.38
N GLU A 59 -15.92 -10.13 0.66
CA GLU A 59 -16.29 -10.74 1.95
C GLU A 59 -15.57 -12.07 2.16
N ILE A 60 -15.46 -12.89 1.11
CA ILE A 60 -14.71 -14.15 1.13
C ILE A 60 -13.24 -13.84 1.41
N SER A 61 -12.62 -12.95 0.65
CA SER A 61 -11.22 -12.52 0.83
C SER A 61 -10.94 -11.96 2.23
N MET A 62 -11.88 -11.23 2.82
CA MET A 62 -11.75 -10.72 4.19
C MET A 62 -11.81 -11.83 5.25
N ARG A 63 -12.57 -12.91 5.02
CA ARG A 63 -12.72 -14.04 5.95
C ARG A 63 -11.63 -15.08 5.81
N THR A 64 -11.25 -15.39 4.57
CA THR A 64 -10.27 -16.39 4.22
C THR A 64 -9.18 -15.72 3.36
N PRO A 65 -8.24 -15.01 3.99
CA PRO A 65 -7.15 -14.35 3.27
C PRO A 65 -6.25 -15.41 2.62
N ALA A 66 -5.82 -15.15 1.38
CA ALA A 66 -4.97 -16.07 0.62
C ALA A 66 -3.54 -16.19 1.19
N SER A 67 -3.08 -15.19 1.95
CA SER A 67 -1.74 -15.17 2.56
C SER A 67 -1.75 -14.49 3.93
N ALA A 68 -0.73 -14.74 4.75
CA ALA A 68 -0.56 -14.05 6.04
C ALA A 68 -0.46 -12.52 5.87
N LYS A 69 0.22 -12.06 4.81
CA LYS A 69 0.32 -10.63 4.48
C LYS A 69 -1.03 -10.02 4.17
N ASP A 70 -1.91 -10.74 3.47
CA ASP A 70 -3.26 -10.25 3.18
C ASP A 70 -4.15 -10.26 4.42
N ALA A 71 -3.96 -11.23 5.32
CA ALA A 71 -4.60 -11.23 6.64
C ALA A 71 -4.24 -9.97 7.44
N GLU A 72 -2.95 -9.62 7.49
CA GLU A 72 -2.49 -8.39 8.17
C GLU A 72 -3.09 -7.12 7.57
N LYS A 73 -3.12 -7.01 6.23
CA LYS A 73 -3.78 -5.89 5.55
C LYS A 73 -5.26 -5.80 5.88
N ASN A 74 -5.96 -6.94 5.90
CA ASN A 74 -7.38 -6.99 6.23
C ASN A 74 -7.64 -6.56 7.68
N LEU A 75 -6.79 -6.99 8.61
CA LEU A 75 -6.82 -6.58 10.01
C LEU A 75 -6.58 -5.08 10.15
N PHE A 76 -5.56 -4.56 9.48
CA PHE A 76 -5.25 -3.13 9.47
C PHE A 76 -6.43 -2.31 8.94
N ALA A 77 -6.97 -2.65 7.76
CA ALA A 77 -8.11 -1.95 7.17
C ALA A 77 -9.36 -2.00 8.07
N SER A 78 -9.63 -3.14 8.70
CA SER A 78 -10.74 -3.29 9.66
C SER A 78 -10.53 -2.44 10.91
N SER A 79 -9.28 -2.33 11.39
CA SER A 79 -8.92 -1.51 12.54
C SER A 79 -9.13 -0.02 12.26
N MET A 80 -8.74 0.45 11.08
CA MET A 80 -8.94 1.83 10.62
C MET A 80 -10.42 2.18 10.50
N LYS A 81 -11.23 1.31 9.89
CA LYS A 81 -12.69 1.54 9.80
C LYS A 81 -13.36 1.64 11.16
N ARG A 82 -12.95 0.78 12.11
CA ARG A 82 -13.48 0.80 13.48
C ARG A 82 -13.08 2.08 14.20
N GLU A 83 -11.84 2.52 14.02
CA GLU A 83 -11.37 3.78 14.58
C GLU A 83 -12.14 4.98 14.00
N LEU A 84 -12.27 5.04 12.67
CA LEU A 84 -13.02 6.08 11.98
C LEU A 84 -14.46 6.16 12.48
N PHE A 85 -15.15 5.02 12.54
CA PHE A 85 -16.51 4.93 13.08
C PHE A 85 -16.62 5.46 14.50
N ASN A 86 -15.65 5.12 15.37
CA ASN A 86 -15.62 5.59 16.75
C ASN A 86 -15.40 7.11 16.84
N LYS A 87 -14.60 7.69 15.94
CA LYS A 87 -14.39 9.15 15.89
C LYS A 87 -15.64 9.85 15.36
N GLU A 88 -16.25 9.34 14.29
CA GLU A 88 -17.48 9.89 13.71
C GLU A 88 -18.63 9.91 14.72
N LYS A 89 -18.78 8.84 15.51
CA LYS A 89 -19.80 8.76 16.57
C LYS A 89 -19.63 9.80 17.67
N LYS A 90 -18.41 10.31 17.89
CA LYS A 90 -18.11 11.33 18.91
C LYS A 90 -18.38 12.76 18.42
N LEU A 91 -18.58 12.96 17.11
CA LEU A 91 -18.80 14.28 16.55
C LEU A 91 -20.17 14.82 16.96
N THR A 92 -20.20 16.13 17.24
CA THR A 92 -21.48 16.84 17.35
C THR A 92 -22.14 16.95 15.98
N PRO A 93 -23.47 17.18 15.89
CA PRO A 93 -24.15 17.32 14.60
C PRO A 93 -23.55 18.41 13.70
N SER A 94 -23.09 19.52 14.28
CA SER A 94 -22.45 20.61 13.52
C SER A 94 -21.09 20.20 12.97
N GLU A 95 -20.27 19.47 13.73
CA GLU A 95 -18.96 19.00 13.27
C GLU A 95 -19.11 17.90 12.22
N TYR A 96 -20.11 17.03 12.38
CA TYR A 96 -20.43 16.00 11.40
C TYR A 96 -20.80 16.62 10.05
N ASN A 97 -21.61 17.68 10.02
CA ASN A 97 -21.95 18.36 8.77
C ASN A 97 -20.70 18.94 8.08
N PHE A 98 -19.82 19.60 8.84
CA PHE A 98 -18.56 20.13 8.31
C PHE A 98 -17.63 19.01 7.79
N TYR A 99 -17.58 17.88 8.49
CA TYR A 99 -16.83 16.70 8.04
C TYR A 99 -17.44 16.08 6.78
N ALA A 100 -18.78 15.99 6.69
CA ALA A 100 -19.47 15.48 5.51
C ALA A 100 -19.22 16.35 4.28
N ASP A 101 -19.21 17.68 4.43
CA ASP A 101 -18.91 18.63 3.36
C ASP A 101 -17.46 18.50 2.85
N SER A 102 -16.53 18.15 3.73
CA SER A 102 -15.11 17.98 3.42
C SER A 102 -14.72 16.56 2.99
N MET A 103 -15.60 15.56 3.20
CA MET A 103 -15.35 14.16 2.90
C MET A 103 -14.90 13.89 1.45
N PRO A 104 -15.41 14.58 0.40
CA PRO A 104 -14.95 14.37 -0.97
C PRO A 104 -13.47 14.72 -1.21
N LEU A 105 -12.87 15.52 -0.33
CA LEU A 105 -11.47 15.93 -0.41
C LEU A 105 -10.51 14.97 0.32
N LEU A 106 -11.06 14.01 1.08
CA LEU A 106 -10.33 13.08 1.92
C LEU A 106 -10.43 11.67 1.30
N GLU A 107 -9.36 11.22 0.63
CA GLU A 107 -9.41 10.01 -0.20
C GLU A 107 -9.38 8.73 0.64
N THR A 108 -8.57 8.73 1.70
CA THR A 108 -8.25 7.52 2.47
C THR A 108 -8.83 7.54 3.87
N ASP A 109 -9.14 6.37 4.44
CA ASP A 109 -9.64 6.26 5.82
C ASP A 109 -8.63 6.81 6.83
N THR A 110 -7.33 6.62 6.59
CA THR A 110 -6.24 7.18 7.40
C THR A 110 -6.22 8.71 7.38
N GLU A 111 -6.47 9.32 6.22
CA GLU A 111 -6.55 10.78 6.09
C GLU A 111 -7.78 11.34 6.81
N LYS A 112 -8.92 10.65 6.73
CA LYS A 112 -10.13 11.00 7.49
C LYS A 112 -9.89 10.94 9.00
N ILE A 113 -9.27 9.86 9.48
CA ILE A 113 -8.87 9.70 10.89
C ILE A 113 -7.98 10.86 11.32
N TYR A 114 -6.94 11.17 10.56
CA TYR A 114 -6.03 12.28 10.82
C TYR A 114 -6.78 13.62 10.88
N PHE A 115 -7.63 13.89 9.89
CA PHE A 115 -8.45 15.11 9.86
C PHE A 115 -9.35 15.26 11.09
N LEU A 116 -9.96 14.16 11.54
CA LEU A 116 -10.80 14.17 12.74
C LEU A 116 -9.99 14.38 14.03
N ASP A 117 -8.70 14.07 14.05
CA ASP A 117 -7.81 14.34 15.20
C ASP A 117 -7.33 15.79 15.27
N LEU A 118 -7.41 16.54 14.18
CA LEU A 118 -7.09 17.97 14.16
C LEU A 118 -8.12 18.79 14.95
N THR A 119 -7.66 19.90 15.53
CA THR A 119 -8.54 20.88 16.15
C THR A 119 -9.42 21.58 15.10
N PRO A 120 -10.56 22.18 15.48
CA PRO A 120 -11.46 22.83 14.53
C PRO A 120 -10.80 23.93 13.67
N GLY A 121 -9.76 24.60 14.19
CA GLY A 121 -8.98 25.58 13.42
C GLY A 121 -8.09 24.93 12.37
N GLU A 122 -7.34 23.91 12.77
CA GLU A 122 -6.44 23.15 11.90
C GLU A 122 -7.19 22.41 10.79
N ARG A 123 -8.40 21.90 11.07
CA ARG A 123 -9.27 21.29 10.05
C ARG A 123 -9.57 22.26 8.90
N LYS A 124 -9.90 23.52 9.21
CA LYS A 124 -10.16 24.54 8.18
C LYS A 124 -8.92 24.82 7.35
N GLU A 125 -7.76 24.92 8.00
CA GLU A 125 -6.48 25.13 7.32
C GLU A 125 -6.13 23.94 6.40
N TYR A 126 -6.34 22.72 6.87
CA TYR A 126 -6.11 21.49 6.11
C TYR A 126 -6.95 21.46 4.82
N ILE A 127 -8.25 21.77 4.92
CA ILE A 127 -9.13 21.83 3.75
C ILE A 127 -8.75 22.97 2.80
N ASN A 128 -8.36 24.13 3.32
CA ASN A 128 -7.87 25.23 2.49
C ASN A 128 -6.60 24.86 1.72
N LEU A 129 -5.68 24.12 2.36
CA LEU A 129 -4.47 23.61 1.73
C LEU A 129 -4.82 22.62 0.62
N LYS A 130 -5.69 21.64 0.88
CA LYS A 130 -6.13 20.63 -0.11
C LYS A 130 -6.84 21.25 -1.31
N ASN A 131 -7.73 22.22 -1.07
CA ASN A 131 -8.39 22.97 -2.14
C ASN A 131 -7.38 23.80 -2.97
N GLY A 132 -6.34 24.33 -2.33
CA GLY A 132 -5.25 25.04 -3.02
C GLY A 132 -4.33 24.13 -3.85
N GLU A 133 -4.09 22.89 -3.39
CA GLU A 133 -3.32 21.89 -4.13
C GLU A 133 -4.06 21.38 -5.36
N GLY A 134 -5.38 21.18 -5.28
CA GLY A 134 -6.21 20.81 -6.42
C GLY A 134 -6.13 21.79 -7.59
N MET A 135 -6.05 23.10 -7.31
CA MET A 135 -5.82 24.12 -8.34
C MET A 135 -4.47 23.94 -9.05
N ARG A 136 -3.40 23.62 -8.31
CA ARG A 136 -2.05 23.55 -8.87
C ARG A 136 -1.86 22.35 -9.81
N GLU A 137 -2.56 21.24 -9.54
CA GLU A 137 -2.55 20.08 -10.42
C GLU A 137 -3.40 20.28 -11.68
N GLU A 138 -4.54 20.96 -11.60
CA GLU A 138 -5.36 21.29 -12.77
C GLU A 138 -4.65 22.27 -13.73
N TYR A 139 -3.94 23.29 -13.22
CA TYR A 139 -3.10 24.15 -14.04
C TYR A 139 -1.90 23.42 -14.66
N SER A 140 -1.36 22.41 -13.98
CA SER A 140 -0.26 21.58 -14.53
C SER A 140 -0.75 20.63 -15.62
N ARG A 141 -1.99 20.13 -15.54
CA ARG A 141 -2.60 19.27 -16.59
C ARG A 141 -3.08 20.05 -17.81
N ARG A 142 -3.52 21.31 -17.65
CA ARG A 142 -3.87 22.20 -18.77
C ARG A 142 -2.68 22.99 -19.37
N GLY A 143 -1.51 22.97 -18.74
CA GLY A 143 -0.34 23.78 -19.13
C GLY A 143 0.62 23.18 -20.17
N ARG A 144 0.22 22.18 -20.97
CA ARG A 144 1.03 21.68 -22.11
C ARG A 144 0.62 22.27 -23.46
N SER A 145 0.25 23.54 -23.49
CA SER A 145 0.45 24.39 -24.66
C SER A 145 0.31 25.84 -24.19
N ILE A 146 1.42 26.55 -24.05
CA ILE A 146 1.57 27.99 -24.31
C ILE A 146 3.03 28.32 -24.04
N SER A 147 3.74 28.43 -25.16
CA SER A 147 4.87 29.31 -25.45
C SER A 147 5.87 29.63 -24.33
N SER A 148 7.08 29.13 -24.59
CA SER A 148 8.29 29.93 -24.67
C SER A 148 8.04 31.44 -24.90
N HIS A 149 8.03 32.23 -23.83
CA HIS A 149 8.36 33.64 -23.92
C HIS A 149 9.25 34.07 -22.75
N LYS A 150 10.54 34.16 -23.07
CA LYS A 150 11.54 35.02 -22.42
C LYS A 150 10.89 36.27 -21.84
N LYS A 151 11.16 36.57 -20.56
CA LYS A 151 11.57 37.92 -20.14
C LYS A 151 12.28 37.87 -18.79
N LYS A 152 13.57 38.21 -18.85
CA LYS A 152 14.33 38.76 -17.74
C LYS A 152 13.59 40.00 -17.23
N ARG A 153 13.33 40.09 -15.92
CA ARG A 153 13.37 41.36 -15.19
C ARG A 153 13.39 41.12 -13.69
N ALA A 154 14.52 41.48 -13.12
CA ALA A 154 14.69 41.72 -11.70
C ALA A 154 13.71 42.82 -11.27
N SER A 155 12.97 42.58 -10.19
CA SER A 155 12.61 43.66 -9.26
C SER A 155 12.42 43.08 -7.86
N ARG A 156 13.22 43.64 -6.95
CA ARG A 156 13.14 43.47 -5.51
C ARG A 156 11.79 43.98 -5.03
N ARG A 157 10.98 43.11 -4.43
CA ARG A 157 9.96 43.51 -3.45
C ARG A 157 10.08 42.60 -2.24
N ARG A 158 10.55 43.19 -1.14
CA ARG A 158 10.62 42.60 0.19
C ARG A 158 9.18 42.35 0.66
N SER A 159 8.80 41.09 0.79
CA SER A 159 7.55 40.69 1.45
C SER A 159 7.66 40.93 2.97
N PRO A 160 6.56 41.30 3.65
CA PRO A 160 6.54 41.41 5.11
C PRO A 160 6.70 40.01 5.72
N LYS A 161 7.61 39.88 6.69
CA LYS A 161 7.76 38.67 7.50
C LYS A 161 6.51 38.50 8.37
N TYR A 162 5.61 37.62 7.96
CA TYR A 162 4.60 37.06 8.86
C TYR A 162 5.32 36.02 9.73
N GLN A 163 5.60 36.38 10.99
CA GLN A 163 6.12 35.46 11.99
C GLN A 163 4.98 34.53 12.39
N ASN A 164 5.07 33.28 11.94
CA ASN A 164 4.15 32.21 12.32
C ASN A 164 4.37 31.87 13.82
N PRO A 165 3.35 32.00 14.70
CA PRO A 165 3.50 31.77 16.14
C PRO A 165 3.45 30.29 16.55
N TYR A 166 3.29 29.35 15.62
CA TYR A 166 3.41 27.91 15.90
C TYR A 166 4.84 27.43 15.69
N GLN A 167 5.73 27.83 16.60
CA GLN A 167 7.05 27.22 16.79
C GLN A 167 7.10 26.50 18.15
N PHE A 168 6.38 25.40 18.28
CA PHE A 168 6.55 24.38 19.32
C PHE A 168 6.01 23.08 18.70
N ILE A 169 6.72 21.98 18.46
CA ILE A 169 7.91 21.41 19.07
C ILE A 169 8.70 20.71 17.93
N THR A 170 9.64 21.40 17.29
CA THR A 170 10.76 20.70 16.67
C THR A 170 11.78 20.46 17.77
N SER A 171 11.68 19.31 18.43
CA SER A 171 12.86 18.62 18.94
C SER A 171 13.72 18.17 17.76
N ALA A 172 14.19 19.14 16.97
CA ALA A 172 15.27 19.02 15.99
C ALA A 172 16.61 19.01 16.74
N ARG A 173 16.70 18.12 17.73
CA ARG A 173 17.93 17.72 18.40
C ARG A 173 17.94 16.20 18.38
N SER A 174 18.65 15.63 17.42
CA SER A 174 19.08 14.21 17.36
C SER A 174 18.16 13.12 16.78
N TYR A 175 17.33 13.39 15.77
CA TYR A 175 16.75 12.30 14.94
C TYR A 175 17.33 12.23 13.50
N ASP A 176 18.16 13.19 13.12
CA ASP A 176 18.57 13.40 11.71
C ASP A 176 19.69 12.45 11.22
N ARG A 177 20.09 11.45 12.01
CA ARG A 177 21.20 10.54 11.67
C ARG A 177 20.95 9.05 11.90
N ASP A 178 19.73 8.67 12.21
CA ASP A 178 19.41 7.26 12.44
C ASP A 178 18.86 6.62 11.17
N ILE A 179 19.30 5.38 10.93
CA ILE A 179 18.77 4.54 9.86
C ILE A 179 17.51 3.86 10.39
N PHE A 180 16.52 3.68 9.52
CA PHE A 180 15.28 2.95 9.82
C PHE A 180 15.10 1.80 8.83
N MET A 181 14.39 0.75 9.24
CA MET A 181 14.01 -0.35 8.35
C MET A 181 13.18 0.20 7.18
N GLY A 182 13.38 -0.34 5.98
CA GLY A 182 12.72 0.10 4.74
C GLY A 182 13.37 1.33 4.08
N MET A 183 14.40 1.94 4.69
CA MET A 183 15.10 3.07 4.08
C MET A 183 15.83 2.63 2.80
N GLY A 184 15.75 3.43 1.73
CA GLY A 184 16.45 3.14 0.48
C GLY A 184 17.95 3.47 0.55
N LYS A 185 18.78 2.80 -0.27
CA LYS A 185 20.24 3.02 -0.36
C LYS A 185 20.64 4.50 -0.43
N GLY A 186 20.01 5.27 -1.31
CA GLY A 186 20.31 6.70 -1.48
C GLY A 186 19.93 7.58 -0.28
N GLN A 187 19.00 7.14 0.57
CA GLN A 187 18.70 7.82 1.84
C GLN A 187 19.78 7.49 2.88
N VAL A 188 20.19 6.22 2.97
CA VAL A 188 21.32 5.81 3.84
C VAL A 188 22.58 6.59 3.48
N GLU A 189 22.88 6.77 2.19
CA GLU A 189 24.04 7.58 1.77
C GLU A 189 23.96 9.05 2.20
N LYS A 190 22.75 9.63 2.20
CA LYS A 190 22.56 11.02 2.66
C LYS A 190 22.77 11.16 4.17
N VAL A 191 22.36 10.15 4.94
CA VAL A 191 22.38 10.17 6.41
C VAL A 191 23.77 9.77 6.95
N TRP A 192 24.37 8.70 6.43
CA TRP A 192 25.64 8.13 6.93
C TRP A 192 26.85 8.41 6.02
N GLY A 193 26.64 8.92 4.80
CA GLY A 193 27.69 9.14 3.81
C GLY A 193 27.89 7.96 2.87
N ARG A 194 28.97 7.97 2.08
CA ARG A 194 29.29 6.85 1.18
C ARG A 194 29.88 5.67 1.98
N PRO A 195 29.45 4.42 1.70
CA PRO A 195 30.02 3.26 2.37
C PRO A 195 31.50 3.07 1.99
N SER A 196 32.29 2.56 2.94
CA SER A 196 33.71 2.24 2.70
C SER A 196 33.87 0.95 1.90
N ARG A 197 32.95 0.00 2.08
CA ARG A 197 32.94 -1.28 1.38
C ARG A 197 31.51 -1.74 1.17
N ILE A 198 31.23 -2.29 -0.02
CA ILE A 198 29.95 -2.88 -0.40
C ILE A 198 30.23 -4.34 -0.77
N ASP A 199 29.66 -5.28 -0.01
CA ASP A 199 29.70 -6.70 -0.32
C ASP A 199 28.33 -7.12 -0.88
N VAL A 200 28.29 -7.74 -2.06
CA VAL A 200 27.04 -8.23 -2.68
C VAL A 200 26.88 -9.72 -2.39
N ALA A 201 25.73 -10.12 -1.84
CA ALA A 201 25.43 -11.51 -1.52
C ALA A 201 24.49 -12.12 -2.57
N GLY A 202 25.00 -13.09 -3.34
CA GLY A 202 24.23 -13.79 -4.38
C GLY A 202 24.14 -13.03 -5.71
N ASP A 203 23.00 -13.11 -6.38
CA ASP A 203 22.78 -12.45 -7.67
C ASP A 203 22.55 -10.93 -7.47
N PRO A 204 23.37 -10.06 -8.11
CA PRO A 204 23.23 -8.60 -8.02
C PRO A 204 21.84 -8.06 -8.36
N LYS A 205 21.03 -8.80 -9.13
CA LYS A 205 19.66 -8.40 -9.48
C LYS A 205 18.76 -8.23 -8.27
N TYR A 206 18.97 -8.99 -7.20
CA TYR A 206 18.17 -8.90 -5.97
C TYR A 206 18.62 -7.77 -5.04
N GLN A 207 19.74 -7.10 -5.32
CA GLN A 207 20.27 -6.00 -4.51
C GLN A 207 20.41 -6.35 -3.02
N ASN A 208 20.81 -7.60 -2.75
CA ASN A 208 21.14 -8.06 -1.41
C ASN A 208 22.59 -7.66 -1.12
N GLU A 209 22.77 -6.60 -0.35
CA GLU A 209 24.06 -5.94 -0.16
C GLU A 209 24.35 -5.74 1.33
N ARG A 210 25.61 -5.88 1.73
CA ARG A 210 26.09 -5.47 3.05
C ARG A 210 27.04 -4.31 2.89
N TRP A 211 26.68 -3.17 3.47
CA TRP A 211 27.47 -1.95 3.44
C TRP A 211 28.23 -1.78 4.75
N THR A 212 29.51 -1.44 4.66
CA THR A 212 30.38 -1.18 5.82
C THR A 212 30.73 0.29 5.90
N PHE A 213 30.58 0.86 7.10
CA PHE A 213 30.93 2.24 7.42
C PHE A 213 31.92 2.27 8.57
N HIS A 214 32.89 3.18 8.51
CA HIS A 214 33.81 3.44 9.62
C HIS A 214 33.52 4.80 10.24
N LYS A 215 33.21 4.83 11.54
CA LYS A 215 33.03 6.07 12.30
C LYS A 215 33.75 5.96 13.64
N ASN A 216 34.70 6.86 13.87
CA ASN A 216 35.51 6.89 15.10
C ASN A 216 36.22 5.55 15.40
N GLY A 217 36.74 4.88 14.37
CA GLY A 217 37.45 3.61 14.51
C GLY A 217 36.56 2.37 14.73
N ARG A 218 35.25 2.53 14.88
CA ARG A 218 34.29 1.41 14.94
C ARG A 218 33.64 1.15 13.59
N ALA A 219 33.44 -0.11 13.27
CA ALA A 219 32.74 -0.54 12.07
C ALA A 219 31.23 -0.62 12.34
N LYS A 220 30.44 -0.15 11.37
CA LYS A 220 28.99 -0.35 11.34
C LYS A 220 28.61 -1.06 10.05
N TYR A 221 27.70 -2.01 10.17
CA TYR A 221 27.23 -2.82 9.06
C TYR A 221 25.75 -2.54 8.82
N VAL A 222 25.37 -2.32 7.56
CA VAL A 222 23.98 -2.16 7.13
C VAL A 222 23.66 -3.23 6.10
N TYR A 223 22.55 -3.94 6.28
CA TYR A 223 22.11 -5.04 5.44
C TYR A 223 20.91 -4.58 4.62
N PHE A 224 21.01 -4.72 3.31
CA PHE A 224 19.97 -4.42 2.35
C PHE A 224 19.38 -5.69 1.78
N GLU A 225 18.06 -5.69 1.61
CA GLU A 225 17.31 -6.70 0.88
C GLU A 225 16.43 -5.99 -0.14
N ARG A 226 16.53 -6.37 -1.42
CA ARG A 226 15.78 -5.72 -2.52
C ARG A 226 15.99 -4.19 -2.60
N GLY A 227 17.14 -3.71 -2.15
CA GLY A 227 17.52 -2.29 -2.19
C GLY A 227 17.00 -1.44 -1.03
N GLU A 228 16.33 -2.04 -0.04
CA GLU A 228 15.84 -1.40 1.18
C GLU A 228 16.56 -1.96 2.42
N VAL A 229 16.72 -1.15 3.46
CA VAL A 229 17.38 -1.58 4.71
C VAL A 229 16.51 -2.62 5.42
N ASN A 230 17.08 -3.81 5.63
CA ASN A 230 16.48 -4.86 6.44
C ASN A 230 16.99 -4.80 7.90
N GLY A 231 18.26 -4.42 8.12
CA GLY A 231 18.81 -4.27 9.46
C GLY A 231 20.21 -3.66 9.51
N TRP A 232 20.73 -3.40 10.71
CA TRP A 232 22.09 -2.91 10.92
C TRP A 232 22.69 -3.40 12.25
N VAL A 233 24.01 -3.50 12.31
CA VAL A 233 24.78 -3.92 13.48
C VAL A 233 25.92 -2.93 13.69
N GLN A 234 26.22 -2.62 14.96
CA GLN A 234 27.35 -1.79 15.35
C GLN A 234 28.25 -2.58 16.30
N ASP A 235 29.52 -2.73 15.91
CA ASP A 235 30.58 -3.23 16.80
C ASP A 235 31.09 -2.13 17.74
#